data_AF-A0A1M7BX07-F1
#
_entry.id   AF-A0A1M7BX07-F1
#
_cell.length_a   1.000
_cell.length_b   1.000
_cell.length_c   1.000
_cell.angle_alpha   90.00
_cell.angle_beta   90.00
_cell.angle_gamma   90.00
#
_symmetry.space_group_name_H-M   'P 1'
#
loop_
_entity.id
_entity.type
_entity.pdbx_description
1 polymer ?
#
loop_
_entity_poly.entity_id
_entity_poly.type
_entity_poly.pdbx_seq_one_letter_code
_entity_poly.pdbx_strand_id
1 'polypeptide(L)'
;MTSKEKRGIILNQQYGKDLTTGSIPKHLIQFALPILIGNLLTTGYGIINTMWVGNLLGKEAVGAVAVSFPIYLALVALCSGATLATSIMISKAYGAKDNGRIQKIVNHSWSIGILIIAVVTVGGIVFSKNLLRLLGTPNDILPLATGYLRLTMLNFAGLYLSSLISSVLRGIGDTTIPLIFIILSTAVNAVLDPLLILVYHKLNKYHI
;
A
#
# COMPACT_ATOMS: atom_id res chain seq x y z
N MET A 1 -42.44 1.81 -19.58
CA MET A 1 -41.46 1.71 -18.47
C MET A 1 -41.26 3.09 -17.87
N THR A 2 -41.61 3.26 -16.60
CA THR A 2 -41.67 4.58 -15.95
C THR A 2 -40.34 4.96 -15.32
N SER A 3 -40.04 6.26 -15.24
CA SER A 3 -38.79 6.85 -14.70
C SER A 3 -38.38 6.30 -13.31
N LYS A 4 -39.32 5.82 -12.50
CA LYS A 4 -39.07 5.17 -11.20
C LYS A 4 -38.43 3.79 -11.31
N GLU A 5 -38.76 2.99 -12.33
CA GLU A 5 -38.15 1.66 -12.54
C GLU A 5 -36.68 1.77 -12.97
N LYS A 6 -36.35 2.72 -13.86
CA LYS A 6 -34.94 3.00 -14.22
C LYS A 6 -34.13 3.46 -13.01
N ARG A 7 -34.73 4.25 -12.10
CA ARG A 7 -34.09 4.68 -10.84
C ARG A 7 -33.83 3.51 -9.89
N GLY A 8 -34.73 2.54 -9.80
CA GLY A 8 -34.53 1.31 -9.01
C GLY A 8 -33.42 0.41 -9.56
N ILE A 9 -33.29 0.34 -10.89
CA ILE A 9 -32.24 -0.46 -11.55
C ILE A 9 -30.86 0.19 -11.38
N ILE A 10 -30.75 1.53 -11.43
CA ILE A 10 -29.48 2.25 -11.23
C ILE A 10 -29.02 2.18 -9.77
N LEU A 11 -29.93 2.06 -8.80
CA LEU A 11 -29.59 1.90 -7.38
C LEU A 11 -29.22 0.47 -6.97
N ASN A 12 -29.41 -0.52 -7.85
CA ASN A 12 -29.01 -1.91 -7.62
C ASN A 12 -27.69 -2.27 -8.32
N GLN A 13 -26.80 -1.29 -8.47
CA GLN A 13 -25.42 -1.53 -8.88
C GLN A 13 -24.68 -2.07 -7.66
N GLN A 14 -24.79 -3.39 -7.43
CA GLN A 14 -23.99 -4.07 -6.41
C GLN A 14 -22.52 -3.93 -6.79
N TYR A 15 -21.82 -3.02 -6.11
CA TYR A 15 -20.37 -2.90 -6.16
C TYR A 15 -19.77 -4.09 -5.41
N GLY A 16 -19.70 -5.26 -6.05
CA GLY A 16 -19.10 -6.46 -5.47
C GLY A 16 -19.85 -7.76 -5.80
N LYS A 17 -19.12 -8.87 -5.86
CA LYS A 17 -19.69 -10.19 -6.15
C LYS A 17 -20.36 -10.75 -4.88
N ASP A 18 -21.65 -11.08 -4.93
CA ASP A 18 -22.37 -11.66 -3.78
C ASP A 18 -21.86 -13.08 -3.49
N LEU A 19 -21.03 -13.22 -2.46
CA LEU A 19 -20.42 -14.50 -2.06
C LEU A 19 -21.37 -15.39 -1.24
N THR A 20 -22.59 -14.93 -0.92
CA THR A 20 -23.57 -15.67 -0.11
C THR A 20 -24.39 -16.68 -0.90
N THR A 21 -24.29 -16.65 -2.23
CA THR A 21 -25.04 -17.54 -3.12
C THR A 21 -24.08 -18.35 -3.99
N GLY A 22 -24.13 -19.69 -3.93
CA GLY A 22 -23.34 -20.60 -4.77
C GLY A 22 -22.29 -21.45 -4.04
N SER A 23 -21.34 -22.02 -4.78
CA SER A 23 -20.34 -22.98 -4.25
C SER A 23 -19.23 -22.28 -3.46
N ILE A 24 -19.16 -22.56 -2.16
CA ILE A 24 -18.15 -22.05 -1.22
C ILE A 24 -16.70 -22.25 -1.72
N PRO A 25 -16.25 -23.46 -2.13
CA PRO A 25 -14.87 -23.66 -2.56
C PRO A 25 -14.52 -22.87 -3.84
N LYS A 26 -15.46 -22.71 -4.78
CA LYS A 26 -15.23 -21.92 -6.00
C LYS A 26 -15.04 -20.44 -5.68
N HIS A 27 -15.85 -19.88 -4.77
CA HIS A 27 -15.71 -18.50 -4.32
C HIS A 27 -14.41 -18.28 -3.54
N LEU A 28 -14.03 -19.24 -2.70
CA LEU A 28 -12.79 -19.15 -1.93
C LEU A 28 -11.58 -19.10 -2.86
N ILE A 29 -11.50 -19.98 -3.86
CA ILE A 29 -10.39 -19.99 -4.83
C ILE A 29 -10.39 -18.70 -5.66
N GLN A 30 -11.55 -18.25 -6.11
CA GLN A 30 -11.66 -17.02 -6.90
C GLN A 30 -11.27 -15.75 -6.11
N PHE A 31 -11.43 -15.76 -4.78
CA PHE A 31 -11.03 -14.64 -3.93
C PHE A 31 -9.56 -14.74 -3.49
N ALA A 32 -9.09 -15.95 -3.18
CA ALA A 32 -7.73 -16.19 -2.71
C ALA A 32 -6.69 -16.02 -3.81
N LEU A 33 -6.97 -16.47 -5.04
CA LEU A 33 -6.00 -16.44 -6.13
C LEU A 33 -5.55 -15.01 -6.51
N PRO A 34 -6.46 -14.02 -6.70
CA PRO A 34 -6.07 -12.63 -6.90
C PRO A 34 -5.23 -12.05 -5.77
N ILE A 35 -5.55 -12.39 -4.52
CA ILE A 35 -4.83 -11.91 -3.35
C ILE A 35 -3.43 -12.50 -3.30
N LEU A 36 -3.28 -13.80 -3.56
CA LEU A 36 -1.99 -14.47 -3.63
C LEU A 36 -1.11 -13.86 -4.73
N ILE A 37 -1.65 -13.69 -5.94
CA ILE A 37 -0.93 -13.07 -7.06
C ILE A 37 -0.53 -11.63 -6.70
N GLY A 38 -1.45 -10.84 -6.13
CA GLY A 38 -1.16 -9.47 -5.70
C GLY A 38 -0.04 -9.37 -4.66
N ASN A 39 -0.01 -10.29 -3.69
CA ASN A 39 1.08 -10.36 -2.72
C ASN A 39 2.41 -10.75 -3.37
N LEU A 40 2.42 -11.75 -4.25
CA LEU A 40 3.63 -12.16 -4.98
C LEU A 40 4.19 -11.01 -5.84
N LEU A 41 3.32 -10.28 -6.54
CA LEU A 41 3.72 -9.10 -7.31
C LEU A 41 4.30 -8.00 -6.42
N THR A 42 3.68 -7.75 -5.28
CA THR A 42 4.16 -6.74 -4.31
C THR A 42 5.53 -7.13 -3.75
N THR A 43 5.72 -8.40 -3.37
CA THR A 43 7.02 -8.92 -2.91
C THR A 43 8.08 -8.84 -4.01
N GLY A 44 7.74 -9.26 -5.23
CA GLY A 44 8.64 -9.19 -6.38
C GLY A 44 9.07 -7.76 -6.69
N TYR A 45 8.14 -6.81 -6.63
CA TYR A 45 8.43 -5.39 -6.76
C TYR A 45 9.40 -4.88 -5.68
N GLY A 46 9.21 -5.29 -4.42
CA GLY A 46 10.14 -4.96 -3.34
C GLY A 46 11.57 -5.45 -3.59
N ILE A 47 11.72 -6.65 -4.16
CA ILE A 47 13.03 -7.21 -4.53
C ILE A 47 13.67 -6.40 -5.65
N ILE A 48 12.91 -6.09 -6.72
CA ILE A 48 13.38 -5.28 -7.85
C ILE A 48 13.86 -3.91 -7.37
N ASN A 49 13.07 -3.20 -6.57
CA ASN A 49 13.45 -1.90 -6.02
C ASN A 49 14.72 -1.99 -5.16
N THR A 50 14.84 -3.02 -4.33
CA THR A 50 16.05 -3.25 -3.52
C THR A 50 17.29 -3.51 -4.38
N MET A 51 17.16 -4.27 -5.48
CA MET A 51 18.26 -4.48 -6.42
C MET A 51 18.68 -3.18 -7.11
N TRP A 52 17.73 -2.33 -7.49
CA TRP A 52 18.02 -1.02 -8.08
C TRP A 52 18.71 -0.10 -7.09
N VAL A 53 18.18 0.03 -5.87
CA VAL A 53 18.81 0.80 -4.79
C VAL A 53 20.23 0.29 -4.52
N GLY A 54 20.44 -1.03 -4.53
CA GLY A 54 21.74 -1.67 -4.36
C GLY A 54 22.75 -1.36 -5.46
N ASN A 55 22.32 -1.33 -6.72
CA ASN A 55 23.17 -1.00 -7.86
C ASN A 55 23.41 0.52 -8.02
N LEU A 56 22.48 1.37 -7.58
CA LEU A 56 22.51 2.81 -7.84
C LEU A 56 23.28 3.65 -6.82
N LEU A 57 23.14 3.33 -5.54
CA LEU A 57 23.53 4.25 -4.46
C LEU A 57 24.79 3.80 -3.70
N GLY A 58 25.41 2.68 -4.12
CA GLY A 58 26.63 2.15 -3.51
C GLY A 58 26.42 1.50 -2.14
N LYS A 59 27.49 0.93 -1.60
CA LYS A 59 27.46 0.11 -0.36
C LYS A 59 26.92 0.88 0.86
N GLU A 60 27.18 2.19 0.93
CA GLU A 60 26.75 3.04 2.05
C GLU A 60 25.24 3.28 2.08
N ALA A 61 24.61 3.42 0.92
CA ALA A 61 23.16 3.59 0.84
C ALA A 61 22.39 2.29 1.08
N VAL A 62 22.93 1.15 0.67
CA VAL A 62 22.37 -0.16 1.05
C VAL A 62 22.39 -0.32 2.56
N GLY A 63 23.50 0.08 3.21
CA GLY A 63 23.59 0.13 4.66
C GLY A 63 22.51 1.02 5.28
N ALA A 64 22.30 2.22 4.73
CA ALA A 64 21.28 3.16 5.17
C ALA A 64 19.84 2.62 5.04
N VAL A 65 19.53 1.92 3.94
CA VAL A 65 18.24 1.25 3.74
C VAL A 65 18.06 0.10 4.72
N ALA A 66 19.09 -0.74 4.90
CA ALA A 66 19.04 -1.89 5.79
C ALA A 66 18.78 -1.50 7.26
N VAL A 67 19.44 -0.45 7.78
CA VAL A 67 19.19 0.02 9.16
C VAL A 67 17.84 0.71 9.33
N SER A 68 17.29 1.29 8.26
CA SER A 68 15.97 1.93 8.27
C SER A 68 14.82 0.93 8.10
N PHE A 69 15.10 -0.25 7.56
CA PHE A 69 14.10 -1.25 7.20
C PHE A 69 13.25 -1.76 8.39
N PRO A 70 13.82 -2.09 9.57
CA PRO A 70 13.03 -2.53 10.71
C PRO A 70 11.99 -1.49 11.17
N ILE A 71 12.35 -0.20 11.12
CA ILE A 71 11.42 0.90 11.44
C ILE A 71 10.27 0.92 10.43
N TYR A 72 10.61 0.84 9.14
CA TYR A 72 9.61 0.78 8.07
C TYR A 72 8.67 -0.43 8.22
N LEU A 73 9.22 -1.62 8.49
CA LEU A 73 8.46 -2.85 8.67
C LEU A 73 7.47 -2.75 9.85
N ALA A 74 7.90 -2.19 10.99
CA ALA A 74 7.03 -1.96 12.14
C ALA A 74 5.84 -1.04 11.80
N LEU A 75 6.09 0.04 11.05
CA LEU A 75 5.03 0.97 10.62
C LEU A 75 4.05 0.33 9.64
N VAL A 76 4.56 -0.43 8.67
CA VAL A 76 3.73 -1.17 7.71
C VAL A 76 2.88 -2.22 8.43
N ALA A 77 3.43 -2.91 9.43
CA ALA A 77 2.69 -3.90 10.21
C ALA A 77 1.51 -3.28 10.97
N LEU A 78 1.73 -2.14 11.66
CA LEU A 78 0.66 -1.41 12.36
C LEU A 78 -0.46 -0.98 11.40
N CYS A 79 -0.10 -0.50 10.21
CA CYS A 79 -1.07 -0.04 9.22
C CYS A 79 -1.80 -1.18 8.53
N SER A 80 -1.11 -2.28 8.30
CA SER A 80 -1.72 -3.51 7.79
C SER A 80 -2.79 -4.02 8.76
N GLY A 81 -2.55 -3.92 10.07
CA GLY A 81 -3.56 -4.22 11.09
C GLY A 81 -4.80 -3.33 11.00
N ALA A 82 -4.62 -2.01 10.90
CA ALA A 82 -5.73 -1.06 10.78
C ALA A 82 -6.56 -1.28 9.51
N THR A 83 -5.89 -1.42 8.36
CA THR A 83 -6.55 -1.64 7.06
C THR A 83 -7.22 -3.01 6.98
N LEU A 84 -6.66 -4.05 7.61
CA LEU A 84 -7.29 -5.36 7.72
C LEU A 84 -8.59 -5.28 8.56
N ALA A 85 -8.56 -4.57 9.68
CA ALA A 85 -9.75 -4.36 10.51
C ALA A 85 -10.88 -3.67 9.72
N THR A 86 -10.56 -2.63 8.94
CA THR A 86 -11.52 -1.97 8.03
C THR A 86 -12.12 -2.97 7.03
N SER A 87 -11.29 -3.78 6.38
CA SER A 87 -11.77 -4.79 5.42
C SER A 87 -12.73 -5.79 6.05
N ILE A 88 -12.46 -6.25 7.28
CA ILE A 88 -13.32 -7.19 8.01
C ILE A 88 -14.65 -6.54 8.38
N MET A 89 -14.63 -5.30 8.90
CA MET A 89 -15.84 -4.58 9.27
C MET A 89 -16.75 -4.32 8.06
N ILE A 90 -16.15 -3.94 6.92
CA ILE A 90 -16.88 -3.73 5.66
C ILE A 90 -17.44 -5.04 5.17
N SER A 91 -16.68 -6.14 5.19
CA SER A 91 -17.16 -7.46 4.77
C SER A 91 -18.38 -7.92 5.57
N LYS A 92 -18.38 -7.71 6.90
CA LYS A 92 -19.55 -7.99 7.75
C LYS A 92 -20.75 -7.13 7.39
N ALA A 93 -20.55 -5.83 7.17
CA ALA A 93 -21.64 -4.91 6.79
C ALA A 93 -22.20 -5.20 5.38
N TYR A 94 -21.32 -5.57 4.44
CA TYR A 94 -21.66 -5.95 3.08
C TYR A 94 -22.48 -7.25 3.06
N GLY A 95 -22.04 -8.29 3.80
CA GLY A 95 -22.81 -9.53 3.96
C GLY A 95 -24.19 -9.31 4.61
N ALA A 96 -24.32 -8.30 5.48
CA ALA A 96 -25.59 -7.92 6.09
C ALA A 96 -26.47 -7.00 5.21
N LYS A 97 -26.01 -6.64 4.00
CA LYS A 97 -26.67 -5.69 3.09
C LYS A 97 -26.94 -4.30 3.72
N ASP A 98 -26.12 -3.92 4.70
CA ASP A 98 -26.24 -2.64 5.42
C ASP A 98 -25.34 -1.57 4.80
N ASN A 99 -25.82 -0.97 3.71
CA ASN A 99 -25.11 0.08 2.99
C ASN A 99 -24.83 1.33 3.85
N GLY A 100 -25.69 1.64 4.82
CA GLY A 100 -25.50 2.78 5.73
C GLY A 100 -24.31 2.56 6.66
N ARG A 101 -24.13 1.34 7.16
CA ARG A 101 -22.98 0.96 7.97
C ARG A 101 -21.69 0.93 7.15
N ILE A 102 -21.72 0.50 5.89
CA ILE A 102 -20.55 0.56 4.99
C ILE A 102 -20.06 2.01 4.87
N GLN A 103 -20.94 2.96 4.56
CA GLN A 103 -20.57 4.38 4.43
C GLN A 103 -19.97 4.94 5.73
N LYS A 104 -20.55 4.61 6.88
CA LYS A 104 -19.99 5.01 8.19
C LYS A 104 -18.60 4.45 8.42
N ILE A 105 -18.38 3.16 8.14
CA ILE A 105 -17.07 2.51 8.32
C ILE A 105 -16.03 3.17 7.41
N VAL A 106 -16.38 3.43 6.14
CA VAL A 106 -15.49 4.11 5.19
C VAL A 106 -15.12 5.50 5.72
N ASN A 107 -16.10 6.33 6.09
CA ASN A 107 -15.85 7.69 6.60
C ASN A 107 -14.98 7.68 7.85
N HIS A 108 -15.26 6.81 8.82
CA HIS A 108 -14.43 6.69 10.03
C HIS A 108 -13.02 6.19 9.71
N SER A 109 -12.87 5.23 8.79
CA SER A 109 -11.56 4.71 8.40
C SER A 109 -10.71 5.77 7.69
N TRP A 110 -11.33 6.66 6.91
CA TRP A 110 -10.65 7.81 6.31
C TRP A 110 -10.19 8.82 7.37
N SER A 111 -11.06 9.22 8.30
CA SER A 111 -10.70 10.16 9.36
C SER A 111 -9.59 9.62 10.26
N ILE A 112 -9.69 8.36 10.67
CA ILE A 112 -8.65 7.67 11.46
C ILE A 112 -7.37 7.52 10.62
N GLY A 113 -7.50 7.20 9.33
CA GLY A 113 -6.38 7.07 8.41
C GLY A 113 -5.56 8.35 8.28
N ILE A 114 -6.23 9.50 8.13
CA ILE A 114 -5.56 10.81 8.07
C ILE A 114 -4.82 11.08 9.39
N LEU A 115 -5.42 10.74 10.54
CA LEU A 115 -4.77 10.87 11.83
C LEU A 115 -3.51 9.98 11.93
N ILE A 116 -3.61 8.71 11.51
CA ILE A 116 -2.48 7.77 11.50
C ILE A 116 -1.36 8.32 10.61
N ILE A 117 -1.69 8.80 9.40
CA ILE A 117 -0.72 9.38 8.48
C ILE A 117 -0.04 10.58 9.11
N ALA A 118 -0.79 11.51 9.71
CA ALA A 118 -0.24 12.70 10.34
C ALA A 118 0.71 12.33 11.49
N VAL A 119 0.27 11.43 12.39
CA VAL A 119 1.06 11.01 13.55
C VAL A 119 2.32 10.27 13.11
N VAL A 120 2.22 9.33 12.17
CA VAL A 120 3.38 8.55 11.70
C VAL A 120 4.34 9.42 10.90
N THR A 121 3.85 10.31 10.02
CA THR A 121 4.71 11.15 9.19
C THR A 121 5.45 12.17 10.03
N VAL A 122 4.73 12.92 10.89
CA VAL A 122 5.34 13.95 11.75
C VAL A 122 6.23 13.29 12.79
N GLY A 123 5.75 12.25 13.48
CA GLY A 123 6.55 11.50 14.44
C GLY A 123 7.78 10.88 13.80
N GLY A 124 7.64 10.25 12.64
CA GLY A 124 8.74 9.67 11.89
C GLY A 124 9.81 10.69 11.49
N ILE A 125 9.41 11.88 11.03
CA ILE A 125 10.37 12.94 10.65
C ILE A 125 11.10 13.49 11.88
N VAL A 126 10.38 13.76 12.96
CA VAL A 126 10.94 14.34 14.21
C VAL A 126 11.85 13.33 14.92
N PHE A 127 11.41 12.07 15.05
CA PHE A 127 12.14 11.04 15.80
C PHE A 127 13.09 10.20 14.94
N SER A 128 13.12 10.38 13.61
CA SER A 128 13.96 9.62 12.66
C SER A 128 15.41 9.41 13.15
N LYS A 129 16.10 10.49 13.50
CA LYS A 129 17.49 10.45 13.97
C LYS A 129 17.66 9.71 15.29
N ASN A 130 16.71 9.85 16.21
CA ASN A 130 16.76 9.22 17.52
C ASN A 130 16.47 7.72 17.42
N LEU A 131 15.51 7.32 16.59
CA LEU A 131 15.21 5.91 16.30
C LEU A 131 16.42 5.21 15.67
N LEU A 132 17.08 5.85 14.70
CA LEU A 132 18.27 5.28 14.06
C LEU A 132 19.45 5.16 15.03
N ARG A 133 19.65 6.13 15.92
CA ARG A 133 20.65 6.02 17.00
C ARG A 133 20.34 4.88 17.97
N LEU A 134 19.06 4.70 18.33
CA LEU A 134 18.63 3.62 19.21
C LEU A 134 18.90 2.23 18.59
N LEU A 135 18.80 2.12 17.27
CA LEU A 135 19.17 0.91 16.52
C LEU A 135 20.68 0.69 16.38
N GLY A 136 21.52 1.53 16.98
CA GLY A 136 22.97 1.41 16.91
C GLY A 136 23.57 1.80 15.56
N THR A 137 22.89 2.67 14.80
CA THR A 137 23.40 3.12 13.49
C THR A 137 24.71 3.90 13.66
N PRO A 138 25.81 3.49 12.99
CA PRO A 138 27.09 4.21 13.03
C PRO A 138 26.96 5.67 12.57
N ASN A 139 27.75 6.58 13.15
CA ASN A 139 27.69 8.01 12.85
C ASN A 139 27.97 8.33 11.37
N ASP A 140 28.76 7.49 10.69
CA ASP A 140 29.18 7.70 9.31
C ASP A 140 28.00 7.55 8.33
N ILE A 141 27.05 6.66 8.61
CA ILE A 141 25.86 6.43 7.76
C ILE A 141 24.59 7.09 8.31
N LEU A 142 24.63 7.61 9.54
CA LEU A 142 23.48 8.21 10.22
C LEU A 142 22.82 9.35 9.42
N PRO A 143 23.54 10.29 8.79
CA PRO A 143 22.92 11.34 7.98
C PRO A 143 22.17 10.79 6.77
N LEU A 144 22.78 9.81 6.08
CA LEU A 144 22.20 9.17 4.90
C LEU A 144 20.94 8.37 5.25
N ALA A 145 21.01 7.56 6.32
CA ALA A 145 19.88 6.82 6.85
C ALA A 145 18.74 7.74 7.33
N THR A 146 19.07 8.86 7.96
CA THR A 146 18.06 9.85 8.39
C THR A 146 17.34 10.47 7.20
N GLY A 147 18.07 10.83 6.14
CA GLY A 147 17.49 11.34 4.90
C GLY A 147 16.56 10.32 4.24
N TYR A 148 17.03 9.08 4.10
CA TYR A 148 16.24 7.98 3.54
C TYR A 148 14.97 7.70 4.35
N LEU A 149 15.08 7.64 5.68
CA LEU A 149 13.95 7.39 6.55
C LEU A 149 12.91 8.51 6.44
N ARG A 150 13.32 9.79 6.40
CA ARG A 150 12.41 10.93 6.21
C ARG A 150 11.67 10.89 4.87
N LEU A 151 12.37 10.57 3.78
CA LEU A 151 11.74 10.38 2.47
C LEU A 151 10.73 9.23 2.50
N THR A 152 11.08 8.14 3.18
CA THR A 152 10.18 6.99 3.37
C THR A 152 8.93 7.38 4.17
N MET A 153 9.05 8.22 5.20
CA MET A 153 7.90 8.73 5.96
C MET A 153 6.98 9.60 5.12
N LEU A 154 7.52 10.37 4.16
CA LEU A 154 6.67 11.14 3.24
C LEU A 154 5.89 10.22 2.28
N ASN A 155 6.56 9.19 1.76
CA ASN A 155 5.93 8.19 0.88
C ASN A 155 4.87 7.34 1.60
N PHE A 156 4.98 7.20 2.92
CA PHE A 156 4.06 6.43 3.73
C PHE A 156 2.59 6.84 3.57
N ALA A 157 2.31 8.13 3.41
CA ALA A 157 0.94 8.63 3.19
C ALA A 157 0.28 7.99 1.97
N GLY A 158 1.01 7.91 0.85
CA GLY A 158 0.55 7.29 -0.39
C GLY A 158 0.36 5.77 -0.25
N LEU A 159 1.28 5.11 0.46
CA LEU A 159 1.19 3.68 0.74
C LEU A 159 -0.03 3.35 1.62
N TYR A 160 -0.28 4.15 2.66
CA TYR A 160 -1.43 3.93 3.54
C TYR A 160 -2.76 4.15 2.81
N LEU A 161 -2.89 5.23 2.04
CA LEU A 161 -4.12 5.53 1.28
C LEU A 161 -4.45 4.43 0.27
N SER A 162 -3.46 4.01 -0.52
CA SER A 162 -3.65 2.94 -1.52
C SER A 162 -4.02 1.60 -0.86
N SER A 163 -3.42 1.29 0.29
CA SER A 163 -3.76 0.11 1.08
C SER A 163 -5.19 0.19 1.65
N LEU A 164 -5.60 1.36 2.15
CA LEU A 164 -6.95 1.57 2.67
C LEU A 164 -8.00 1.40 1.58
N ILE A 165 -7.81 2.01 0.41
CA ILE A 165 -8.70 1.84 -0.75
C ILE A 165 -8.81 0.36 -1.13
N SER A 166 -7.66 -0.33 -1.21
CA SER A 166 -7.62 -1.75 -1.53
C SER A 166 -8.38 -2.60 -0.50
N SER A 167 -8.28 -2.26 0.79
CA SER A 167 -9.02 -2.94 1.85
C SER A 167 -10.52 -2.67 1.83
N VAL A 168 -10.94 -1.46 1.44
CA VAL A 168 -12.37 -1.15 1.24
C VAL A 168 -12.93 -1.98 0.09
N LEU A 169 -12.24 -2.02 -1.06
CA LEU A 169 -12.65 -2.80 -2.23
C LEU A 169 -12.69 -4.31 -1.95
N ARG A 170 -11.65 -4.84 -1.28
CA ARG A 170 -11.65 -6.25 -0.84
C ARG A 170 -12.78 -6.54 0.14
N GLY A 171 -13.09 -5.61 1.04
CA GLY A 171 -14.17 -5.74 2.01
C GLY A 171 -15.55 -5.90 1.35
N ILE A 172 -15.81 -5.22 0.24
CA ILE A 172 -17.07 -5.36 -0.53
C ILE A 172 -17.05 -6.53 -1.52
N GLY A 173 -15.98 -7.34 -1.55
CA GLY A 173 -15.86 -8.49 -2.44
C GLY A 173 -15.25 -8.20 -3.82
N ASP A 174 -14.78 -6.97 -4.06
CA ASP A 174 -14.01 -6.64 -5.26
C ASP A 174 -12.49 -6.80 -5.01
N THR A 175 -11.97 -7.95 -5.42
CA THR A 175 -10.54 -8.27 -5.39
C THR A 175 -9.85 -8.05 -6.74
N THR A 176 -10.61 -7.75 -7.79
CA THR A 176 -10.08 -7.65 -9.15
C THR A 176 -9.52 -6.25 -9.41
N ILE A 177 -10.24 -5.21 -8.99
CA ILE A 177 -9.78 -3.83 -9.12
C ILE A 177 -8.45 -3.62 -8.39
N PRO A 178 -8.29 -4.01 -7.10
CA PRO A 178 -7.00 -3.89 -6.42
C PRO A 178 -5.85 -4.63 -7.13
N LEU A 179 -6.13 -5.82 -7.69
CA LEU A 179 -5.12 -6.60 -8.42
C LEU A 179 -4.68 -5.89 -9.71
N ILE A 180 -5.62 -5.35 -10.50
CA ILE A 180 -5.29 -4.62 -11.73
C ILE A 180 -4.44 -3.38 -11.41
N PHE A 181 -4.76 -2.65 -10.33
CA PHE A 181 -3.94 -1.52 -9.87
C PHE A 181 -2.51 -1.94 -9.52
N ILE A 182 -2.34 -3.07 -8.83
CA ILE A 182 -1.02 -3.61 -8.50
C ILE A 182 -0.27 -3.98 -9.78
N ILE A 183 -0.90 -4.72 -10.70
CA ILE A 183 -0.27 -5.13 -11.96
C ILE A 183 0.19 -3.90 -12.77
N LEU A 184 -0.69 -2.91 -12.94
CA LEU A 184 -0.37 -1.68 -13.66
C LEU A 184 0.75 -0.90 -12.97
N SER A 185 0.67 -0.74 -11.64
CA SER A 185 1.71 -0.03 -10.89
C SER A 185 3.05 -0.75 -10.98
N THR A 186 3.08 -2.06 -10.80
CA THR A 186 4.30 -2.87 -10.92
C THR A 186 4.85 -2.82 -12.35
N ALA A 187 4.02 -2.91 -13.38
CA ALA A 187 4.46 -2.84 -14.77
C ALA A 187 5.04 -1.45 -15.12
N VAL A 188 4.36 -0.39 -14.69
CA VAL A 188 4.84 0.99 -14.88
C VAL A 188 6.18 1.17 -14.19
N ASN A 189 6.32 0.80 -12.92
CA ASN A 189 7.59 0.94 -12.20
C ASN A 189 8.69 0.03 -12.79
N ALA A 190 8.38 -1.21 -13.13
CA ALA A 190 9.35 -2.13 -13.73
C ALA A 190 9.93 -1.62 -15.06
N VAL A 191 9.20 -0.76 -15.79
CA VAL A 191 9.69 -0.09 -17.00
C VAL A 191 10.31 1.27 -16.68
N LEU A 192 9.68 2.10 -15.85
CA LEU A 192 10.16 3.45 -15.53
C LEU A 192 11.46 3.42 -14.73
N ASP A 193 11.59 2.52 -13.75
CA ASP A 193 12.76 2.43 -12.88
C ASP A 193 14.05 2.24 -13.72
N PRO A 194 14.19 1.20 -14.57
CA PRO A 194 15.38 1.05 -15.43
C PRO A 194 15.59 2.25 -16.36
N LEU A 195 14.53 2.86 -16.88
CA LEU A 195 14.63 3.95 -17.85
C LEU A 195 15.14 5.23 -17.20
N LEU A 196 14.61 5.60 -16.04
CA LEU A 196 15.10 6.71 -15.21
C LEU A 196 16.54 6.48 -14.76
N ILE A 197 16.87 5.24 -14.42
CA ILE A 197 18.22 4.85 -13.98
C ILE A 197 19.23 4.98 -15.12
N LEU A 198 18.89 4.50 -16.32
CA LEU A 198 19.73 4.64 -17.50
C LEU A 198 19.91 6.11 -17.91
N VAL A 199 18.84 6.90 -17.84
CA VAL A 199 18.90 8.34 -18.15
C VAL A 199 19.75 9.09 -17.12
N TYR A 200 19.57 8.81 -15.82
CA TYR A 200 20.34 9.45 -14.75
C TYR A 200 21.83 9.06 -14.82
N HIS A 201 22.14 7.78 -15.04
CA HIS A 201 23.52 7.32 -15.21
C HIS A 201 24.16 7.94 -16.46
N LYS A 202 23.40 8.08 -17.55
CA LYS A 202 23.88 8.73 -18.78
C LYS A 202 24.13 10.23 -18.57
N LEU A 203 23.28 10.94 -17.81
CA LEU A 203 23.48 12.36 -17.48
C LEU A 203 24.69 12.60 -16.57
N ASN A 204 24.92 11.72 -15.59
CA ASN A 204 26.08 11.83 -14.69
C ASN A 204 27.42 11.55 -15.40
N LYS A 205 27.39 10.87 -16.56
CA LYS A 205 28.58 10.60 -17.38
C LYS A 205 29.00 11.79 -18.26
N TYR A 206 28.21 12.86 -18.36
CA TYR A 206 28.53 14.08 -19.12
C TYR A 206 28.97 15.27 -18.24
N HIS A 207 29.05 15.08 -16.91
CA HIS A 207 29.47 16.12 -15.95
C HIS A 207 30.75 15.76 -15.16
N ILE A 208 31.58 14.84 -15.68
CA ILE A 208 32.96 14.62 -15.22
C ILE A 208 33.92 14.92 -16.37
#